data_AF-A0A259LPB7-F1
#
_entry.id   AF-A0A259LPB7-F1
#
_cell.length_a   1.000
_cell.length_b   1.000
_cell.length_c   1.000
_cell.angle_alpha   90.00
_cell.angle_beta   90.00
_cell.angle_gamma   90.00
#
_symmetry.space_group_name_H-M   'P 1'
#
loop_
_entity.id
_entity.type
_entity.pdbx_description
1 polymer ?
#
loop_
_entity_poly.entity_id
_entity_poly.type
_entity_poly.pdbx_seq_one_letter_code
_entity_poly.pdbx_strand_id
1 'polypeptide(L)'
;MRKLMIAAGSALAFTTPLAQADIVGLGAAVSYWDSDLSGEAGTNGDIVNVNNQLNLDSDTNANATLYFEHPVPLLPNVRLNYTLVEQSGEGDVGLAGFDGVRGQVR
;
A
#
# COMPACT_ATOMS: atom_id res chain seq x y z
N MET A 1 -5.27 -57.11 24.02
CA MET A 1 -4.11 -56.22 23.85
C MET A 1 -4.28 -55.22 22.69
N ARG A 2 -4.47 -55.67 21.43
CA ARG A 2 -4.55 -54.77 20.24
C ARG A 2 -5.69 -53.71 20.25
N LYS A 3 -6.86 -54.03 20.83
CA LYS A 3 -8.01 -53.10 20.90
C LYS A 3 -7.81 -51.96 21.91
N LEU A 4 -7.04 -52.20 22.98
CA LEU A 4 -6.70 -51.19 23.98
C LEU A 4 -5.70 -50.16 23.42
N MET A 5 -4.78 -50.60 22.56
CA MET A 5 -3.83 -49.69 21.90
C MET A 5 -4.51 -48.75 20.90
N ILE A 6 -5.54 -49.21 20.19
CA ILE A 6 -6.32 -48.37 19.25
C ILE A 6 -7.21 -47.36 20.01
N ALA A 7 -7.81 -47.78 21.13
CA ALA A 7 -8.61 -46.90 21.98
C ALA A 7 -7.75 -45.83 22.69
N ALA A 8 -6.57 -46.20 23.18
CA ALA A 8 -5.63 -45.26 23.79
C ALA A 8 -5.06 -44.27 22.77
N GLY A 9 -4.76 -44.72 21.55
CA GLY A 9 -4.29 -43.85 20.46
C GLY A 9 -5.36 -42.86 19.96
N SER A 10 -6.63 -43.27 19.95
CA SER A 10 -7.75 -42.38 19.55
C SER A 10 -8.10 -41.36 20.63
N ALA A 11 -7.99 -41.69 21.92
CA ALA A 11 -8.21 -40.73 23.00
C ALA A 11 -7.17 -39.59 22.99
N LEU A 12 -5.90 -39.87 22.63
CA LEU A 12 -4.84 -38.87 22.54
C LEU A 12 -4.99 -37.91 21.35
N ALA A 13 -5.71 -38.32 20.30
CA ALA A 13 -5.96 -37.46 19.13
C ALA A 13 -7.01 -36.37 19.41
N PHE A 14 -7.87 -36.54 20.42
CA PHE A 14 -8.90 -35.56 20.80
C PHE A 14 -8.46 -34.58 21.89
N THR A 15 -7.28 -34.75 22.48
CA THR A 15 -6.78 -33.87 23.54
C THR A 15 -5.84 -32.78 23.04
N THR A 16 -5.78 -32.51 21.73
CA THR A 16 -5.01 -31.36 21.23
C THR A 16 -5.61 -30.09 21.84
N PRO A 17 -4.90 -29.35 22.70
CA PRO A 17 -5.39 -28.05 23.12
C PRO A 17 -5.52 -27.22 21.86
N LEU A 18 -6.74 -26.74 21.58
CA LEU A 18 -6.94 -25.67 20.62
C LEU A 18 -6.23 -24.46 21.22
N ALA A 19 -4.96 -24.29 20.87
CA ALA A 19 -4.17 -23.13 21.25
C ALA A 19 -4.77 -21.92 20.52
N GLN A 20 -5.85 -21.37 21.09
CA GLN A 20 -6.55 -20.22 20.57
C GLN A 20 -5.80 -18.97 21.04
N ALA A 21 -4.68 -18.68 20.39
CA ALA A 21 -3.96 -17.42 20.52
C ALA A 21 -4.51 -16.43 19.48
N ASP A 22 -5.80 -16.15 19.56
CA ASP A 22 -6.46 -15.18 18.68
C ASP A 22 -6.57 -13.86 19.46
N ILE A 23 -5.55 -13.02 19.33
CA ILE A 23 -5.46 -11.74 20.03
C ILE A 23 -6.19 -10.68 19.20
N VAL A 24 -7.16 -10.01 19.79
CA VAL A 24 -7.75 -8.80 19.17
C VAL A 24 -6.70 -7.71 19.15
N GLY A 25 -6.33 -7.28 17.95
CA GLY A 25 -5.34 -6.24 17.73
C GLY A 25 -6.01 -4.94 17.27
N LEU A 26 -5.57 -3.81 17.81
CA LEU A 26 -5.84 -2.50 17.24
C LEU A 26 -4.51 -1.77 17.17
N GLY A 27 -4.22 -1.18 16.02
CA GLY A 27 -3.03 -0.37 15.88
C GLY A 27 -3.18 0.74 14.86
N ALA A 28 -2.25 1.67 14.94
CA ALA A 28 -2.10 2.77 14.02
C ALA A 28 -0.63 2.87 13.62
N ALA A 29 -0.38 3.25 12.38
CA ALA A 29 0.95 3.54 11.89
C ALA A 29 0.94 4.86 11.12
N VAL A 30 2.03 5.62 11.26
CA VAL A 30 2.31 6.75 10.39
C VAL A 30 3.63 6.50 9.70
N SER A 31 3.68 6.73 8.39
CA SER A 31 4.90 6.62 7.61
C SER A 31 5.07 7.83 6.73
N TYR A 32 6.32 8.21 6.50
CA TYR A 32 6.69 9.22 5.54
C TYR A 32 7.69 8.61 4.56
N TRP A 33 7.63 9.01 3.30
CA TRP A 33 8.64 8.67 2.32
C TRP A 33 8.86 9.86 1.38
N ASP A 34 10.11 10.05 1.00
CA ASP A 34 10.52 11.03 0.01
C ASP A 34 10.35 10.41 -1.38
N SER A 35 9.69 11.13 -2.29
CA SER A 35 9.39 10.61 -3.64
C SER A 35 10.03 11.50 -4.71
N ASP A 36 10.98 10.94 -5.45
CA ASP A 36 11.50 11.53 -6.68
C ASP A 36 10.69 11.00 -7.88
N LEU A 37 9.96 11.88 -8.57
CA LEU A 37 9.22 11.51 -9.78
C LEU A 37 10.05 11.82 -11.03
N SER A 38 10.30 10.79 -11.84
CA SER A 38 11.02 10.93 -13.12
C SER A 38 10.37 10.08 -14.21
N GLY A 39 10.59 10.47 -15.46
CA GLY A 39 10.08 9.75 -16.63
C GLY A 39 9.46 10.67 -17.66
N GLU A 40 8.71 10.06 -18.57
CA GLU A 40 8.04 10.72 -19.68
C GLU A 40 6.53 10.44 -19.59
N ALA A 41 5.73 11.49 -19.65
CA ALA A 41 4.28 11.40 -19.75
C ALA A 41 3.89 11.67 -21.21
N GLY A 42 3.02 10.84 -21.77
CA GLY A 42 2.60 10.94 -23.17
C GLY A 42 1.08 10.97 -23.32
N THR A 43 0.59 11.88 -24.15
CA THR A 43 -0.83 11.93 -24.55
C THR A 43 -0.94 12.33 -26.02
N ASN A 44 -1.86 11.71 -26.77
CA ASN A 44 -2.13 12.04 -28.18
C ASN A 44 -0.90 12.10 -29.12
N GLY A 45 0.20 11.41 -28.78
CA GLY A 45 1.45 11.42 -29.53
C GLY A 45 2.46 12.49 -29.09
N ASP A 46 2.07 13.41 -28.21
CA ASP A 46 2.97 14.35 -27.54
C ASP A 46 3.61 13.66 -26.33
N ILE A 47 4.87 13.98 -26.05
CA ILE A 47 5.63 13.45 -24.92
C ILE A 47 6.23 14.63 -24.15
N VAL A 48 6.08 14.64 -22.84
CA VAL A 48 6.68 15.61 -21.94
C VAL A 48 7.51 14.90 -20.87
N ASN A 49 8.74 15.36 -20.65
CA ASN A 49 9.58 14.87 -19.58
C ASN A 49 9.13 15.47 -18.24
N VAL A 50 8.74 14.61 -17.31
CA VAL A 50 8.14 15.00 -16.03
C VAL A 50 9.13 15.77 -15.15
N ASN A 51 10.41 15.41 -15.21
CA ASN A 51 11.45 16.07 -14.42
C ASN A 51 11.98 17.34 -15.09
N ASN A 52 12.22 17.31 -16.40
CA ASN A 52 12.94 18.39 -17.08
C ASN A 52 12.00 19.46 -17.68
N GLN A 53 10.81 19.06 -18.13
CA GLN A 53 9.87 19.97 -18.80
C GLN A 53 8.72 20.37 -17.89
N LEU A 54 8.23 19.49 -17.01
CA LEU A 54 7.25 19.86 -15.99
C LEU A 54 7.89 20.33 -14.69
N ASN A 55 9.18 20.00 -14.47
CA ASN A 55 9.95 20.38 -13.30
C ASN A 55 9.14 20.18 -12.01
N LEU A 56 8.62 18.95 -11.85
CA LEU A 56 7.90 18.58 -10.66
C LEU A 56 8.88 18.49 -9.49
N ASP A 57 8.53 19.13 -8.39
CA ASP A 57 9.29 19.11 -7.15
C ASP A 57 9.19 17.73 -6.49
N SER A 58 10.26 17.35 -5.78
CA SER A 58 10.23 16.18 -4.91
C SER A 58 9.50 16.53 -3.62
N ASP A 59 8.41 15.82 -3.36
CA ASP A 59 7.56 16.08 -2.21
C ASP A 59 7.57 14.91 -1.23
N THR A 60 7.60 15.25 0.06
CA THR A 60 7.48 14.27 1.14
C THR A 60 6.03 13.83 1.26
N ASN A 61 5.80 12.54 1.06
CA ASN A 61 4.48 11.95 1.16
C ASN A 61 4.27 11.38 2.56
N ALA A 62 3.07 11.57 3.11
CA ALA A 62 2.70 11.06 4.43
C ALA A 62 1.53 10.07 4.32
N ASN A 63 1.62 8.98 5.07
CA ASN A 63 0.57 7.98 5.18
C ASN A 63 0.20 7.75 6.65
N ALA A 64 -1.10 7.66 6.90
CA ALA A 64 -1.68 7.22 8.14
C ALA A 64 -2.47 5.93 7.91
N THR A 65 -2.20 4.92 8.72
CA THR A 65 -2.84 3.61 8.65
C THR A 65 -3.50 3.28 9.98
N LEU A 66 -4.72 2.78 9.93
CA LEU A 66 -5.42 2.15 11.06
C LEU A 66 -5.69 0.68 10.71
N TYR A 67 -5.42 -0.23 11.64
CA TYR A 67 -5.68 -1.65 11.42
C TYR A 67 -6.32 -2.29 12.65
N PHE A 68 -7.28 -3.18 12.37
CA PHE A 68 -8.00 -3.98 13.35
C PHE A 68 -7.84 -5.46 12.99
N GLU A 69 -7.40 -6.25 13.96
CA GLU A 69 -7.18 -7.68 13.85
C GLU A 69 -8.25 -8.40 14.66
N HIS A 70 -9.04 -9.26 14.01
CA HIS A 70 -10.08 -10.01 14.71
C HIS A 70 -9.52 -11.32 15.27
N PRO A 71 -10.23 -11.96 16.23
CA PRO A 71 -9.80 -13.19 16.85
C PRO A 71 -10.52 -14.45 16.32
N VAL A 72 -11.31 -14.37 15.25
CA VAL A 72 -12.05 -15.52 14.71
C VAL A 72 -11.31 -16.11 13.50
N PRO A 73 -10.83 -17.36 13.53
CA PRO A 73 -10.26 -17.98 12.35
C PRO A 73 -11.22 -17.88 11.16
N LEU A 74 -10.72 -17.50 9.98
CA LEU A 74 -11.44 -17.32 8.70
C LEU A 74 -12.09 -15.95 8.44
N LEU A 75 -12.31 -15.10 9.45
CA LEU A 75 -12.63 -13.71 9.13
C LEU A 75 -11.35 -13.03 8.56
N PRO A 76 -11.47 -11.89 7.87
CA PRO A 76 -10.32 -11.08 7.45
C PRO A 76 -10.09 -9.87 8.37
N ASN A 77 -8.83 -9.51 8.56
CA ASN A 77 -8.44 -8.26 9.22
C ASN A 77 -8.85 -7.05 8.38
N VAL A 78 -9.12 -5.93 9.06
CA VAL A 78 -9.52 -4.67 8.43
C VAL A 78 -8.38 -3.67 8.53
N ARG A 79 -7.99 -3.07 7.40
CA ARG A 79 -6.98 -2.02 7.34
C ARG A 79 -7.51 -0.84 6.53
N LEU A 80 -7.42 0.35 7.09
CA LEU A 80 -7.72 1.61 6.44
C LEU A 80 -6.41 2.40 6.29
N ASN A 81 -6.07 2.80 5.08
CA ASN A 81 -4.89 3.61 4.79
C ASN A 81 -5.36 4.95 4.19
N TYR A 82 -4.78 6.04 4.67
CA TYR A 82 -4.96 7.38 4.15
C TYR A 82 -3.58 7.95 3.79
N THR A 83 -3.36 8.24 2.51
CA THR A 83 -2.13 8.84 2.03
C THR A 83 -2.43 10.25 1.53
N LEU A 84 -1.67 11.22 2.03
CA LEU A 84 -1.63 12.57 1.47
C LEU A 84 -0.49 12.60 0.45
N VAL A 85 -0.85 12.78 -0.82
CA VAL A 85 0.09 13.03 -1.92
C VAL A 85 -0.11 14.45 -2.37
N GLU A 86 0.91 15.27 -2.18
CA GLU A 86 1.00 16.63 -2.69
C GLU A 86 2.14 16.65 -3.71
N GLN A 87 1.91 17.30 -4.85
CA GLN A 87 2.89 17.41 -5.92
C GLN A 87 2.78 18.79 -6.55
N SER A 88 3.84 19.58 -6.46
CA SER A 88 3.96 20.86 -7.18
C SER A 88 4.98 20.79 -8.30
N GLY A 89 4.90 21.73 -9.24
CA GLY A 89 5.93 21.92 -10.26
C GLY A 89 5.62 23.11 -11.15
N GLU A 90 6.67 23.78 -11.61
CA GLU A 90 6.55 24.86 -12.61
C GLU A 90 7.56 24.60 -13.73
N GLY A 91 7.04 24.34 -14.93
CA GLY A 91 7.80 23.86 -16.07
C GLY A 91 7.51 24.63 -17.37
N ASP A 92 8.19 24.26 -18.45
CA ASP A 92 8.00 24.82 -19.79
C ASP A 92 7.95 23.68 -20.82
N VAL A 93 6.82 23.55 -21.51
CA VAL A 93 6.59 22.51 -22.55
C VAL A 93 7.03 22.95 -23.95
N GLY A 94 7.62 24.14 -24.07
CA GLY A 94 8.19 24.67 -25.30
C GLY A 94 7.15 24.96 -26.40
N LEU A 95 7.65 25.15 -27.63
CA LEU A 95 6.83 25.50 -28.79
C LEU A 95 6.14 24.30 -29.44
N ALA A 96 6.71 23.10 -29.29
CA ALA A 96 6.07 21.84 -29.70
C ALA A 96 4.78 21.64 -28.91
N GLY A 97 4.81 21.99 -27.62
CA GLY A 97 3.68 21.88 -26.72
C GLY A 97 3.43 20.46 -26.22
N PHE A 98 2.45 20.34 -25.33
CA PHE A 98 1.94 19.08 -24.82
C PHE A 98 0.42 19.18 -24.74
N ASP A 99 -0.31 18.33 -25.45
CA ASP A 99 -1.78 18.32 -25.48
C ASP A 99 -2.40 19.67 -25.85
N GLY A 100 -1.79 20.37 -26.81
CA GLY A 100 -2.24 21.69 -27.25
C GLY A 100 -1.86 22.86 -26.31
N VAL A 101 -1.22 22.60 -25.17
CA VAL A 101 -0.64 23.61 -24.27
C VAL A 101 0.79 23.92 -24.72
N ARG A 102 1.19 25.21 -24.71
CA ARG A 102 2.54 25.66 -25.13
C ARG A 102 3.13 26.66 -24.15
N GLY A 103 4.44 26.63 -24.00
CA GLY A 103 5.19 27.54 -23.11
C GLY A 103 5.12 27.13 -21.64
N GLN A 104 5.12 28.11 -20.74
CA GLN A 104 5.14 27.89 -19.29
C GLN A 104 3.86 27.21 -18.79
N VAL A 105 4.04 26.23 -17.93
CA VAL A 105 2.98 25.44 -17.28
C VAL A 105 3.24 25.37 -15.77
N ARG A 106 2.15 25.46 -15.00
CA ARG A 106 2.11 25.40 -13.54
C ARG A 106 0.98 24.46 -13.12
#